data_AF-A0A410MJG9-F1
#
_entry.id   AF-A0A410MJG9-F1
#
_cell.length_a   1.000
_cell.length_b   1.000
_cell.length_c   1.000
_cell.angle_alpha   90.00
_cell.angle_beta   90.00
_cell.angle_gamma   90.00
#
_symmetry.space_group_name_H-M   'P 1'
#
loop_
_entity.id
_entity.type
_entity.pdbx_description
1 polymer ?
#
loop_
_entity_poly.entity_id
_entity_poly.type
_entity_poly.pdbx_seq_one_letter_code
_entity_poly.pdbx_strand_id
1 'polypeptide(L)' 'MSNKYVKYSILAGLVTFALCLIIFFTIDSPSPYIAGLIVGFMIFEISFYHLFGKEKKRLELM' A
#
# COMPACT_ATOMS: atom_id res chain seq x y z
N MET A 1 2.54 20.65 0.13
CA MET A 1 2.44 19.18 0.32
C MET A 1 3.85 18.62 0.31
N SER A 2 4.38 18.18 1.46
CA SER A 2 5.81 17.83 1.56
C SER A 2 6.13 16.54 0.79
N ASN A 3 6.98 16.65 -0.22
CA ASN A 3 7.38 15.62 -1.19
C ASN A 3 7.88 14.30 -0.52
N LYS A 4 8.27 14.35 0.76
CA LYS A 4 8.68 13.17 1.55
C LYS A 4 7.55 12.16 1.76
N TYR A 5 6.32 12.61 2.03
CA TYR A 5 5.21 11.71 2.35
C TYR A 5 4.72 10.92 1.13
N VAL A 6 4.69 11.57 -0.03
CA VAL A 6 4.36 10.90 -1.30
C VAL A 6 5.36 9.79 -1.60
N LYS A 7 6.66 10.03 -1.37
CA LYS A 7 7.70 8.99 -1.53
C LYS A 7 7.53 7.82 -0.55
N TYR A 8 7.24 8.10 0.72
CA TYR A 8 7.02 7.04 1.71
C TYR A 8 5.79 6.20 1.40
N SER A 9 4.69 6.82 0.97
CA SER A 9 3.50 6.10 0.54
C SER A 9 3.79 5.24 -0.70
N ILE A 10 4.40 5.79 -1.75
CA ILE A 10 4.74 5.01 -2.95
C ILE A 10 5.63 3.82 -2.60
N LEU A 11 6.61 4.02 -1.71
CA LEU A 11 7.49 2.95 -1.25
C LEU A 11 6.72 1.87 -0.45
N ALA A 12 5.82 2.26 0.45
CA ALA A 12 4.98 1.33 1.19
C ALA A 12 4.06 0.51 0.28
N GLY A 13 3.49 1.14 -0.77
CA GLY A 13 2.71 0.46 -1.79
C GLY A 13 3.53 -0.55 -2.59
N LEU A 14 4.74 -0.15 -3.02
CA LEU A 14 5.64 -1.03 -3.75
C LEU A 14 6.04 -2.26 -2.93
N VAL A 15 6.37 -2.07 -1.65
CA VAL A 15 6.74 -3.16 -0.73
C VAL A 15 5.56 -4.11 -0.50
N THR A 16 4.36 -3.56 -0.28
CA THR A 16 3.14 -4.36 -0.08
C THR A 16 2.80 -5.18 -1.32
N PHE A 17 2.90 -4.57 -2.50
CA PHE A 17 2.67 -5.25 -3.78
C PHE A 17 3.68 -6.40 -3.99
N ALA A 18 4.98 -6.16 -3.75
CA ALA A 18 5.99 -7.21 -3.86
C ALA A 18 5.73 -8.38 -2.91
N LEU A 19 5.34 -8.10 -1.65
CA LEU A 19 4.95 -9.12 -0.67
C LEU A 19 3.75 -9.94 -1.13
N CYS A 20 2.69 -9.29 -1.61
CA CYS A 20 1.52 -9.98 -2.14
C CYS A 20 1.89 -10.86 -3.34
N LEU A 21 2.74 -10.37 -4.25
CA LEU A 21 3.18 -11.12 -5.42
C LEU A 21 3.92 -12.40 -5.01
N ILE A 22 4.85 -12.32 -4.05
CA ILE A 22 5.58 -13.47 -3.52
C ILE A 22 4.62 -14.49 -2.90
N ILE A 23 3.67 -14.03 -2.09
CA ILE A 23 2.68 -14.91 -1.46
C ILE A 23 1.87 -15.62 -2.54
N PHE A 24 1.24 -14.88 -3.47
CA PHE A 24 0.40 -15.46 -4.51
C PHE A 24 1.16 -16.39 -5.46
N PHE A 25 2.44 -16.10 -5.72
CA PHE A 25 3.32 -16.99 -6.47
C PHE A 25 3.63 -18.29 -5.70
N THR A 26 3.76 -18.21 -4.38
CA THR A 26 4.05 -19.36 -3.50
C THR A 26 2.86 -20.31 -3.34
N ILE A 27 1.62 -19.82 -3.42
CA ILE A 27 0.40 -20.66 -3.33
C ILE A 27 -0.03 -21.27 -4.67
N ASP A 28 0.84 -21.27 -5.70
CA ASP A 28 0.56 -21.82 -7.04
C ASP A 28 -0.80 -21.35 -7.59
N SER A 29 -1.15 -20.09 -7.30
CA SER A 29 -2.43 -19.54 -7.72
C SER A 29 -2.46 -19.47 -9.26
N PRO A 30 -3.56 -19.85 -9.94
CA PRO A 30 -3.65 -19.82 -11.40
C PRO A 30 -3.50 -18.42 -12.00
N SER A 31 -3.63 -17.36 -11.19
CA SER A 31 -3.48 -15.96 -11.60
C SER A 31 -2.77 -15.11 -10.53
N PRO A 32 -1.51 -15.43 -10.19
CA PRO A 32 -0.84 -14.90 -9.01
C PRO A 32 -0.53 -13.40 -9.15
N TYR A 33 -0.26 -12.96 -10.39
CA TYR A 33 -0.05 -11.56 -10.73
C TYR A 33 -1.32 -10.72 -10.53
N ILE A 34 -2.48 -11.18 -11.00
CA ILE A 34 -3.75 -10.44 -10.92
C ILE A 34 -4.21 -10.35 -9.47
N ALA A 35 -4.12 -11.46 -8.74
CA ALA A 35 -4.51 -11.51 -7.33
C ALA A 35 -3.60 -10.61 -6.48
N GLY A 36 -2.27 -10.66 -6.71
CA GLY A 36 -1.32 -9.78 -6.03
C GLY A 36 -1.54 -8.29 -6.35
N LEU A 37 -1.95 -7.98 -7.58
CA LEU A 37 -2.28 -6.61 -8.00
C LEU A 37 -3.54 -6.11 -7.32
N ILE A 38 -4.63 -6.87 -7.33
CA ILE A 38 -5.90 -6.45 -6.70
C ILE A 38 -5.73 -6.33 -5.18
N VAL A 39 -5.19 -7.35 -4.52
CA VAL A 39 -5.06 -7.38 -3.06
C VAL A 39 -4.00 -6.39 -2.59
N GLY A 40 -2.85 -6.33 -3.26
CA GLY A 40 -1.79 -5.37 -2.96
C GLY A 40 -2.26 -3.92 -3.12
N PHE A 41 -3.05 -3.63 -4.17
CA PHE A 41 -3.60 -2.30 -4.41
C PHE A 41 -4.67 -1.94 -3.37
N MET A 42 -5.53 -2.89 -2.98
CA MET A 42 -6.53 -2.67 -1.93
C MET A 42 -5.89 -2.39 -0.56
N ILE A 43 -4.88 -3.17 -0.16
CA ILE A 43 -4.13 -2.93 1.09
C ILE A 43 -3.38 -1.60 1.04
N PHE A 44 -2.79 -1.28 -0.12
CA PHE A 44 -2.13 0.01 -0.33
C PHE A 44 -3.11 1.18 -0.17
N GLU A 45 -4.29 1.12 -0.78
CA GLU A 45 -5.30 2.17 -0.72
C GLU A 45 -5.80 2.39 0.71
N ILE A 46 -6.07 1.31 1.45
CA ILE A 46 -6.47 1.37 2.87
C ILE A 46 -5.35 1.98 3.71
N SER A 47 -4.11 1.54 3.51
CA SER A 47 -2.94 2.06 4.24
C SER A 47 -2.71 3.55 3.94
N PHE A 48 -2.87 3.94 2.68
CA PHE A 48 -2.75 5.33 2.24
C PHE A 48 -3.84 6.20 2.87
N TYR A 49 -5.10 5.73 2.83
CA TYR A 49 -6.24 6.43 3.42
C TYR A 49 -6.07 6.61 4.94
N HIS A 50 -5.63 5.55 5.63
CA HIS A 50 -5.44 5.58 7.07
C HIS A 50 -4.26 6.48 7.48
N LEU A 51 -3.15 6.44 6.74
CA LEU A 51 -1.98 7.30 6.98
C LEU A 51 -2.33 8.78 6.73
N PHE A 52 -3.04 9.09 5.64
CA PHE A 52 -3.49 10.45 5.32
C PHE A 52 -4.50 10.98 6.34
N GLY A 53 -5.47 10.15 6.75
CA GLY A 53 -6.49 10.53 7.73
C GLY A 53 -5.91 10.82 9.12
N LYS A 54 -4.93 10.03 9.55
CA LYS A 54 -4.22 10.22 10.83
C LYS A 54 -3.36 11.48 10.83
N GLU A 55 -2.80 11.85 9.67
CA GLU A 55 -1.93 13.02 9.56
C GLU A 55 -2.71 14.34 9.46
N LYS A 56 -3.89 14.34 8.83
CA LYS A 56 -4.80 15.50 8.83
C LYS A 56 -5.21 15.88 10.25
N LYS A 57 -5.58 14.89 11.07
CA LYS A 57 -5.86 15.07 12.50
C LYS A 57 -4.66 15.54 13.32
N ARG A 58 -3.43 15.13 12.94
CA ARG A 58 -2.20 15.55 13.65
C ARG A 58 -1.81 17.00 13.32
N LEU A 59 -2.11 17.47 12.10
CA LEU A 59 -1.86 18.85 11.66
C LEU A 59 -2.91 19.84 12.18
N GLU A 60 -4.13 19.39 12.48
CA GLU A 60 -5.16 20.19 13.15
C GLU A 60 -4.96 20.33 14.67
N LEU A 61 -4.08 19.50 15.26
CA LEU A 61 -3.73 19.51 16.69
C LEU A 61 -2.41 20.26 17.00
N MET A 62 -1.74 20.82 15.98
CA MET A 62 -0.55 21.67 16.09
C MET A 62 -0.91 23.11 15.71
#